data_AF-A0A936PRV8-F1
#
_entry.id   AF-A0A936PRV8-F1
#
_cell.length_a   1.000
_cell.length_b   1.000
_cell.length_c   1.000
_cell.angle_alpha   90.00
_cell.angle_beta   90.00
_cell.angle_gamma   90.00
#
_symmetry.space_group_name_H-M   'P 1'
#
loop_
_entity.id
_entity.type
_entity.pdbx_description
1 polymer ?
#
loop_
_entity_poly.entity_id
_entity_poly.type
_entity_poly.pdbx_seq_one_letter_code
_entity_poly.pdbx_strand_id
1 'polypeptide(L)'
;MDESLVRRFQEGDLTAVMAVRNHLRDLAGRALGAGELRVDDEDERSKMEQQAAAMAIAARPDSAVAFAREALRAALTLGIERWRREIPPPPGDHPAPALIAAIALETASLAQARLFKQHADACPACAHILTASQHTLRAAIQTEAPAAAAPPPPAPGRSRNLAQRQADALPPSVDTLSRVMAEAAAEADEPNAKTNTKPNAKTNTKPSPARPAAASPPRRAAAQTKSGLPWIPIVLVTLGVGFFAWRDAQPSDEQRAWATAALLPPELPPTDLGARYEGTTKAAFDDMGRGGCRSAAGRFRSAARSSPQDPMLPWAEGMALVCARDGKGALLAFKQVEALGGKPFGWDWWTAQALLLDGQLELGLGRLDGLGEHEPPPRRPGPGPRRPGAGHALLSGLNRAQRREARAA
;
A
#
# COMPACT_ATOMS: atom_id res chain seq x y z
N MET A 1 -10.36 6.83 -0.90
CA MET A 1 -10.57 6.03 -2.12
C MET A 1 -12.04 6.06 -2.48
N ASP A 2 -12.37 6.11 -3.77
CA ASP A 2 -13.76 6.15 -4.25
C ASP A 2 -14.17 4.86 -4.97
N GLU A 3 -15.49 4.69 -5.19
CA GLU A 3 -16.04 3.50 -5.85
C GLU A 3 -15.64 3.37 -7.32
N SER A 4 -15.32 4.49 -7.98
CA SER A 4 -14.87 4.47 -9.38
C SER A 4 -13.49 3.82 -9.51
N LEU A 5 -12.61 4.09 -8.54
CA LEU A 5 -11.30 3.49 -8.44
C LEU A 5 -11.39 1.98 -8.14
N VAL A 6 -12.30 1.58 -7.24
CA VAL A 6 -12.53 0.16 -6.94
C VAL A 6 -13.07 -0.60 -8.15
N ARG A 7 -14.04 -0.03 -8.88
CA ARG A 7 -14.55 -0.66 -10.10
C ARG A 7 -13.46 -0.86 -11.15
N ARG A 8 -12.64 0.17 -11.42
CA ARG A 8 -11.50 0.07 -12.35
C ARG A 8 -10.48 -0.98 -11.89
N PHE A 9 -10.24 -1.07 -10.58
CA PHE A 9 -9.40 -2.12 -10.01
C PHE A 9 -9.97 -3.52 -10.29
N GLN A 10 -11.28 -3.72 -10.09
CA GLN A 10 -11.95 -4.99 -10.37
C GLN A 10 -11.95 -5.34 -11.86
N GLU A 11 -11.95 -4.33 -12.74
CA GLU A 11 -11.79 -4.47 -14.19
C GLU A 11 -10.34 -4.74 -14.64
N GLY A 12 -9.37 -4.78 -13.71
CA GLY A 12 -7.98 -5.09 -14.00
C GLY A 12 -7.13 -3.90 -14.49
N ASP A 13 -7.59 -2.66 -14.32
CA ASP A 13 -6.83 -1.47 -14.69
C ASP A 13 -5.56 -1.36 -13.83
N LEU A 14 -4.38 -1.52 -14.46
CA LEU A 14 -3.07 -1.46 -13.79
C LEU A 14 -2.84 -0.16 -13.01
N THR A 15 -3.35 0.97 -13.50
CA THR A 15 -3.21 2.25 -12.79
C THR A 15 -4.07 2.28 -11.53
N ALA A 16 -5.26 1.66 -11.58
CA ALA A 16 -6.14 1.51 -10.43
C ALA A 16 -5.55 0.53 -9.40
N VAL A 17 -4.93 -0.56 -9.83
CA VAL A 17 -4.24 -1.53 -8.95
C VAL A 17 -3.19 -0.84 -8.08
N MET A 18 -2.32 -0.03 -8.70
CA MET A 18 -1.29 0.69 -7.96
C MET A 18 -1.88 1.74 -7.02
N ALA A 19 -2.91 2.48 -7.47
CA ALA A 19 -3.55 3.49 -6.65
C ALA A 19 -4.30 2.88 -5.43
N VAL A 20 -5.04 1.79 -5.61
CA VAL A 20 -5.70 1.05 -4.52
C VAL A 20 -4.65 0.54 -3.53
N ARG A 21 -3.60 -0.12 -4.02
CA ARG A 21 -2.52 -0.64 -3.15
C ARG A 21 -1.89 0.47 -2.30
N ASN A 22 -1.53 1.60 -2.91
CA ASN A 22 -0.92 2.71 -2.18
C ASN A 22 -1.88 3.30 -1.14
N HIS A 23 -3.15 3.48 -1.50
CA HIS A 23 -4.15 3.99 -0.56
C HIS A 23 -4.36 3.05 0.65
N LEU A 24 -4.38 1.73 0.42
CA LEU A 24 -4.50 0.75 1.49
C LEU A 24 -3.25 0.72 2.39
N ARG A 25 -2.05 0.87 1.81
CA ARG A 25 -0.80 1.02 2.58
C ARG A 25 -0.82 2.25 3.46
N ASP A 26 -1.22 3.41 2.91
CA ASP A 26 -1.30 4.66 3.67
C ASP A 26 -2.31 4.55 4.82
N LEU A 27 -3.45 3.87 4.59
CA LEU A 27 -4.43 3.61 5.63
C LEU A 27 -3.88 2.66 6.72
N ALA A 28 -3.22 1.58 6.32
CA ALA A 28 -2.56 0.66 7.25
C ALA A 28 -1.45 1.35 8.05
N GLY A 29 -0.67 2.22 7.41
CA GLY A 29 0.43 2.97 8.03
C GLY A 29 -0.06 3.96 9.07
N ARG A 30 -1.22 4.59 8.85
CA ARG A 30 -1.86 5.43 9.88
C ARG A 30 -2.30 4.63 11.10
N ALA A 31 -2.90 3.46 10.90
CA ALA A 31 -3.27 2.59 12.01
C ALA A 31 -2.02 2.10 12.77
N LEU A 32 -1.01 1.61 12.06
CA LEU A 32 0.25 1.12 12.66
C LEU A 32 1.13 2.26 13.19
N GLY A 33 0.87 3.51 12.84
CA GLY A 33 1.58 4.70 13.31
C GLY A 33 0.92 5.39 14.50
N ALA A 34 -0.25 4.91 14.96
CA ALA A 34 -1.08 5.63 15.92
C ALA A 34 -1.40 4.82 17.19
N GLY A 35 -1.59 5.54 18.29
CA GLY A 35 -2.00 4.97 19.57
C GLY A 35 -0.93 4.06 20.19
N GLU A 36 -1.38 3.13 21.01
CA GLU A 36 -0.50 2.21 21.75
C GLU A 36 -0.03 1.01 20.92
N LEU A 37 -0.70 0.71 19.81
CA LEU A 37 -0.27 -0.31 18.83
C LEU A 37 0.76 0.22 17.83
N ARG A 38 1.37 1.38 18.11
CA ARG A 38 2.32 2.03 17.22
C ARG A 38 3.57 1.17 17.00
N VAL A 39 4.00 1.12 15.75
CA VAL A 39 5.25 0.50 15.31
C VAL A 39 6.29 1.59 15.08
N ASP A 40 7.25 1.67 16.01
CA ASP A 40 8.31 2.68 16.00
C ASP A 40 9.40 2.38 14.95
N ASP A 41 9.69 1.10 14.75
CA ASP A 41 10.66 0.66 13.74
C ASP A 41 10.05 0.82 12.34
N GLU A 42 10.64 1.70 11.54
CA GLU A 42 10.10 2.09 10.24
C GLU A 42 10.16 0.95 9.21
N ASP A 43 11.16 0.08 9.27
CA ASP A 43 11.30 -1.08 8.39
C ASP A 43 10.25 -2.14 8.71
N GLU A 44 10.02 -2.42 9.99
CA GLU A 44 8.97 -3.32 10.46
C GLU A 44 7.59 -2.76 10.12
N ARG A 45 7.35 -1.47 10.36
CA ARG A 45 6.09 -0.81 10.02
C ARG A 45 5.82 -0.91 8.52
N SER A 46 6.79 -0.57 7.68
CA SER A 46 6.66 -0.64 6.21
C SER A 46 6.36 -2.05 5.71
N LYS A 47 6.91 -3.10 6.35
CA LYS A 47 6.57 -4.49 6.02
C LYS A 47 5.13 -4.84 6.41
N MET A 48 4.70 -4.45 7.61
CA MET A 48 3.34 -4.70 8.10
C MET A 48 2.28 -3.94 7.28
N GLU A 49 2.57 -2.70 6.86
CA GLU A 49 1.73 -1.92 5.94
C GLU A 49 1.51 -2.63 4.61
N GLN A 50 2.59 -3.17 4.03
CA GLN A 50 2.55 -3.94 2.79
C GLN A 50 1.73 -5.22 2.95
N GLN A 51 1.94 -5.93 4.05
CA GLN A 51 1.22 -7.15 4.37
C GLN A 51 -0.28 -6.88 4.56
N ALA A 52 -0.65 -5.84 5.31
CA ALA A 52 -2.04 -5.45 5.53
C ALA A 52 -2.74 -5.06 4.23
N ALA A 53 -2.09 -4.26 3.37
CA ALA A 53 -2.63 -3.89 2.07
C ALA A 53 -2.81 -5.12 1.16
N ALA A 54 -1.86 -6.06 1.17
CA ALA A 54 -1.97 -7.29 0.40
C ALA A 54 -3.13 -8.18 0.88
N MET A 55 -3.34 -8.31 2.20
CA MET A 55 -4.48 -9.03 2.77
C MET A 55 -5.82 -8.41 2.35
N ALA A 56 -5.92 -7.08 2.37
CA ALA A 56 -7.13 -6.38 1.94
C ALA A 56 -7.42 -6.55 0.44
N ILE A 57 -6.39 -6.56 -0.40
CA ILE A 57 -6.52 -6.87 -1.83
C ILE A 57 -6.96 -8.31 -2.05
N ALA A 58 -6.37 -9.27 -1.34
CA ALA A 58 -6.68 -10.68 -1.46
C ALA A 58 -8.12 -11.01 -1.07
N ALA A 59 -8.71 -10.26 -0.12
CA ALA A 59 -10.10 -10.43 0.28
C ALA A 59 -11.12 -10.03 -0.82
N ARG A 60 -10.68 -9.31 -1.86
CA ARG A 60 -11.50 -8.80 -2.98
C ARG A 60 -12.87 -8.20 -2.57
N PRO A 61 -12.90 -7.21 -1.64
CA PRO A 61 -14.15 -6.54 -1.31
C PRO A 61 -14.77 -5.84 -2.52
N ASP A 62 -16.09 -5.67 -2.46
CA ASP A 62 -16.91 -5.12 -3.55
C ASP A 62 -17.03 -3.59 -3.55
N SER A 63 -16.58 -2.93 -2.47
CA SER A 63 -16.74 -1.49 -2.25
C SER A 63 -15.53 -0.83 -1.60
N ALA A 64 -15.39 0.49 -1.80
CA ALA A 64 -14.28 1.27 -1.24
C ALA A 64 -14.26 1.23 0.30
N VAL A 65 -15.44 1.27 0.92
CA VAL A 65 -15.57 1.18 2.38
C VAL A 65 -15.16 -0.20 2.89
N ALA A 66 -15.54 -1.28 2.20
CA ALA A 66 -15.15 -2.63 2.60
C ALA A 66 -13.64 -2.85 2.47
N PHE A 67 -13.01 -2.31 1.42
CA PHE A 67 -11.56 -2.28 1.28
C PHE A 67 -10.87 -1.56 2.44
N ALA A 68 -11.36 -0.37 2.81
CA ALA A 68 -10.79 0.40 3.91
C ALA A 68 -10.91 -0.35 5.24
N ARG A 69 -12.08 -0.94 5.54
CA ARG A 69 -12.27 -1.77 6.75
C ARG A 69 -11.33 -2.96 6.77
N GLU A 70 -11.15 -3.64 5.64
CA GLU A 70 -10.30 -4.84 5.60
C GLU A 70 -8.82 -4.48 5.80
N ALA A 71 -8.34 -3.38 5.22
CA ALA A 71 -6.97 -2.91 5.47
C ALA A 71 -6.75 -2.52 6.94
N LEU A 72 -7.71 -1.83 7.57
CA LEU A 72 -7.65 -1.51 9.00
C LEU A 72 -7.69 -2.78 9.86
N ARG A 73 -8.52 -3.77 9.48
CA ARG A 73 -8.62 -5.06 10.19
C ARG A 73 -7.31 -5.81 10.14
N ALA A 74 -6.70 -5.91 8.96
CA ALA A 74 -5.41 -6.55 8.76
C ALA A 74 -4.30 -5.81 9.53
N ALA A 75 -4.25 -4.48 9.45
CA ALA A 75 -3.27 -3.67 10.17
C ALA A 75 -3.37 -3.86 11.70
N LEU A 76 -4.58 -3.78 12.26
CA LEU A 76 -4.80 -4.06 13.69
C LEU A 76 -4.42 -5.48 14.08
N THR A 77 -4.77 -6.47 13.26
CA THR A 77 -4.42 -7.88 13.51
C THR A 77 -2.91 -8.04 13.68
N LEU A 78 -2.13 -7.49 12.73
CA LEU A 78 -0.67 -7.52 12.77
C LEU A 78 -0.12 -6.71 13.96
N GLY A 79 -0.68 -5.54 14.25
CA GLY A 79 -0.30 -4.71 15.39
C GLY A 79 -0.50 -5.41 16.73
N ILE A 80 -1.65 -6.08 16.92
CA ILE A 80 -1.96 -6.85 18.12
C ILE A 80 -1.05 -8.07 18.26
N GLU A 81 -0.76 -8.78 17.16
CA GLU A 81 0.18 -9.90 17.17
C GLU A 81 1.59 -9.47 17.61
N ARG A 82 2.06 -8.33 17.09
CA ARG A 82 3.33 -7.74 17.49
C ARG A 82 3.33 -7.35 18.97
N TRP A 83 2.32 -6.60 19.39
CA TRP A 83 2.16 -6.16 20.78
C TRP A 83 2.16 -7.34 21.75
N ARG A 84 1.48 -8.45 21.42
CA ARG A 84 1.48 -9.68 22.23
C ARG A 84 2.83 -10.40 22.29
N ARG A 85 3.72 -10.21 21.30
CA ARG A 85 5.09 -10.74 21.38
C ARG A 85 5.96 -9.91 22.33
N GLU A 86 5.73 -8.60 22.38
CA GLU A 86 6.45 -7.68 23.25
C GLU A 86 5.96 -7.74 24.70
N ILE A 87 4.64 -7.83 24.88
CA ILE A 87 3.95 -7.89 26.16
C ILE A 87 3.09 -9.17 26.16
N PRO A 88 3.68 -10.34 26.44
CA PRO A 88 2.94 -11.59 26.42
C PRO A 88 1.82 -11.57 27.46
N PRO A 89 0.58 -11.91 27.06
CA PRO A 89 -0.51 -12.02 28.01
C PRO A 89 -0.24 -13.19 28.99
N PRO A 90 -0.89 -13.20 30.17
CA PRO A 90 -0.78 -14.32 31.10
C PRO A 90 -1.14 -15.64 30.41
N PRO A 91 -0.59 -16.79 30.83
CA PRO A 91 -0.90 -18.07 30.20
C PRO A 91 -2.40 -18.37 30.23
N GLY A 92 -2.95 -18.82 29.11
CA GLY A 92 -4.38 -19.13 28.95
C GLY A 92 -4.84 -19.02 27.50
N ASP A 93 -6.09 -19.40 27.26
CA ASP A 93 -6.72 -19.28 25.94
C ASP A 93 -7.18 -17.85 25.70
N HIS A 94 -6.44 -17.14 24.86
CA HIS A 94 -6.76 -15.76 24.46
C HIS A 94 -7.44 -15.72 23.09
N PRO A 95 -8.43 -14.83 22.89
CA PRO A 95 -9.02 -14.58 21.59
C PRO A 95 -7.97 -14.31 20.51
N ALA A 96 -8.21 -14.80 19.30
CA ALA A 96 -7.34 -14.54 18.16
C ALA A 96 -7.24 -13.02 17.88
N PRO A 97 -6.07 -12.47 17.49
CA PRO A 97 -5.90 -11.06 17.16
C PRO A 97 -6.90 -10.55 16.11
N ALA A 98 -7.20 -11.36 15.09
CA ALA A 98 -8.18 -11.04 14.06
C ALA A 98 -9.61 -10.84 14.61
N LEU A 99 -9.98 -11.56 15.67
CA LEU A 99 -11.27 -11.40 16.33
C LEU A 99 -11.33 -10.06 17.08
N ILE A 100 -10.26 -9.70 17.78
CA ILE A 100 -10.17 -8.41 18.49
C ILE A 100 -10.25 -7.25 17.49
N ALA A 101 -9.52 -7.33 16.38
CA ALA A 101 -9.58 -6.35 15.31
C ALA A 101 -11.00 -6.22 14.71
N ALA A 102 -11.70 -7.34 14.50
CA ALA A 102 -13.08 -7.34 14.02
C ALA A 102 -14.06 -6.69 15.02
N ILE A 103 -13.86 -6.91 16.33
CA ILE A 103 -14.67 -6.27 17.38
C ILE A 103 -14.38 -4.77 17.45
N ALA A 104 -13.11 -4.36 17.38
CA ALA A 104 -12.71 -2.96 17.37
C ALA A 104 -13.31 -2.18 16.18
N LEU A 105 -13.48 -2.85 15.04
CA LEU A 105 -14.11 -2.31 13.83
C LEU A 105 -15.64 -2.50 13.78
N GLU A 106 -16.25 -3.07 14.82
CA GLU A 106 -17.69 -3.37 14.87
C GLU A 106 -18.18 -4.28 13.71
N THR A 107 -17.29 -5.14 13.20
CA THR A 107 -17.59 -6.11 12.13
C THR A 107 -17.76 -7.54 12.61
N ALA A 108 -17.46 -7.81 13.89
CA ALA A 108 -17.70 -9.11 14.51
C ALA A 108 -19.20 -9.40 14.66
N SER A 109 -19.58 -10.68 14.58
CA SER A 109 -20.95 -11.09 14.89
C SER A 109 -21.31 -10.81 16.36
N LEU A 110 -22.60 -10.64 16.67
CA LEU A 110 -23.08 -10.43 18.03
C LEU A 110 -22.62 -11.54 19.00
N ALA A 111 -22.61 -12.80 18.54
CA ALA A 111 -22.17 -13.94 19.33
C ALA A 111 -20.67 -13.85 19.68
N GLN A 112 -19.84 -13.51 18.70
CA GLN A 112 -18.41 -13.27 18.87
C GLN A 112 -18.13 -12.11 19.84
N ALA A 113 -18.83 -10.99 19.68
CA ALA A 113 -18.69 -9.83 20.56
C ALA A 113 -19.07 -10.18 22.01
N ARG A 114 -20.14 -10.98 22.22
CA ARG A 114 -20.54 -11.46 23.56
C ARG A 114 -19.50 -12.37 24.20
N LEU A 115 -18.97 -13.34 23.45
CA LEU A 115 -17.94 -14.25 23.94
C LEU A 115 -16.66 -13.50 24.31
N PHE A 116 -16.24 -12.54 23.46
CA PHE A 116 -15.09 -11.72 23.77
C PHE A 116 -15.32 -10.85 25.01
N LYS A 117 -16.52 -10.25 25.16
CA LYS A 117 -16.85 -9.44 26.34
C LYS A 117 -16.70 -10.26 27.63
N GLN A 118 -17.26 -11.47 27.67
CA GLN A 118 -17.10 -12.38 28.82
C GLN A 118 -15.63 -12.68 29.13
N HIS A 119 -14.80 -12.89 28.10
CA HIS A 119 -13.37 -13.08 28.29
C HIS A 119 -12.66 -11.81 28.77
N ALA A 120 -12.98 -10.64 28.19
CA ALA A 120 -12.38 -9.37 28.54
C ALA A 120 -12.70 -8.94 29.98
N ASP A 121 -13.89 -9.29 30.49
CA ASP A 121 -14.28 -9.08 31.89
C ASP A 121 -13.38 -9.89 32.85
N ALA A 122 -12.83 -11.04 32.40
CA ALA A 122 -11.92 -11.89 33.17
C ALA A 122 -10.42 -11.65 32.86
N CYS A 123 -10.09 -11.01 31.73
CA CYS A 123 -8.72 -10.81 31.26
C CYS A 123 -8.44 -9.32 30.98
N PRO A 124 -7.86 -8.59 31.96
CA PRO A 124 -7.56 -7.17 31.81
C PRO A 124 -6.65 -6.84 30.62
N ALA A 125 -5.73 -7.75 30.27
CA ALA A 125 -4.84 -7.58 29.12
C ALA A 125 -5.63 -7.53 27.80
N CYS A 126 -6.60 -8.45 27.59
CA CYS A 126 -7.43 -8.45 26.39
C CYS A 126 -8.38 -7.24 26.33
N ALA A 127 -8.92 -6.80 27.47
CA ALA A 127 -9.71 -5.57 27.55
C ALA A 127 -8.90 -4.33 27.18
N HIS A 128 -7.66 -4.25 27.66
CA HIS A 128 -6.73 -3.18 27.32
C HIS A 128 -6.37 -3.18 25.82
N ILE A 129 -6.04 -4.33 25.23
CA ILE A 129 -5.74 -4.44 23.79
C ILE A 129 -6.94 -3.97 22.94
N LEU A 130 -8.18 -4.34 23.31
CA LEU A 130 -9.36 -3.85 22.60
C LEU A 130 -9.48 -2.33 22.68
N THR A 131 -9.27 -1.77 23.86
CA THR A 131 -9.30 -0.32 24.10
C THR A 131 -8.25 0.39 23.26
N ALA A 132 -6.99 -0.08 23.32
CA ALA A 132 -5.89 0.40 22.48
C ALA A 132 -6.23 0.35 20.99
N SER A 133 -6.79 -0.76 20.51
CA SER A 133 -7.22 -0.94 19.11
C SER A 133 -8.27 0.10 18.70
N GLN A 134 -9.27 0.34 19.55
CA GLN A 134 -10.31 1.36 19.29
C GLN A 134 -9.72 2.78 19.28
N HIS A 135 -8.79 3.11 20.18
CA HIS A 135 -8.11 4.41 20.18
C HIS A 135 -7.25 4.60 18.93
N THR A 136 -6.50 3.58 18.51
CA THR A 136 -5.73 3.57 17.28
C THR A 136 -6.62 3.81 16.05
N LEU A 137 -7.77 3.14 15.96
CA LEU A 137 -8.73 3.37 14.86
C LEU A 137 -9.23 4.80 14.83
N ARG A 138 -9.64 5.37 15.98
CA ARG A 138 -10.11 6.76 16.05
C ARG A 138 -9.03 7.73 15.57
N ALA A 139 -7.78 7.53 16.00
CA ALA A 139 -6.65 8.36 15.58
C ALA A 139 -6.34 8.23 14.08
N ALA A 140 -6.39 7.01 13.53
CA ALA A 140 -6.15 6.74 12.11
C ALA A 140 -7.24 7.35 11.20
N ILE A 141 -8.50 7.38 11.66
CA ILE A 141 -9.62 7.97 10.92
C ILE A 141 -9.59 9.51 11.04
N GLN A 142 -9.30 10.05 12.22
CA GLN A 142 -9.26 11.51 12.45
C GLN A 142 -8.16 12.22 11.68
N THR A 143 -7.03 11.56 11.41
CA THR A 143 -5.95 12.12 10.57
C THR A 143 -6.35 12.28 9.09
N GLU A 144 -7.47 11.71 8.66
CA GLU A 144 -8.02 11.86 7.32
C GLU A 144 -8.94 13.08 7.18
N ALA A 145 -9.44 13.62 8.31
CA ALA A 145 -10.14 14.88 8.26
C ALA A 145 -9.15 15.91 7.71
N PRO A 146 -9.42 16.53 6.54
CA PRO A 146 -8.58 17.60 6.05
C PRO A 146 -8.44 18.56 7.23
N ALA A 147 -7.21 18.98 7.54
CA ALA A 147 -6.99 20.13 8.40
C ALA A 147 -7.91 21.20 7.84
N ALA A 148 -9.08 21.37 8.45
CA ALA A 148 -10.13 22.17 7.87
C ALA A 148 -9.46 23.52 7.77
N ALA A 149 -9.22 23.96 6.52
CA ALA A 149 -8.68 25.26 6.25
C ALA A 149 -9.44 26.18 7.19
N ALA A 150 -8.70 26.80 8.14
CA ALA A 150 -9.29 27.58 9.21
C ALA A 150 -10.45 28.35 8.59
N PRO A 151 -11.71 28.13 9.04
CA PRO A 151 -12.87 28.61 8.30
C PRO A 151 -12.59 30.08 8.00
N PRO A 152 -12.65 30.50 6.71
CA PRO A 152 -12.31 31.86 6.35
C PRO A 152 -13.08 32.77 7.31
N PRO A 153 -12.41 33.75 7.95
CA PRO A 153 -13.03 34.53 9.02
C PRO A 153 -14.41 34.96 8.54
N PRO A 154 -15.47 34.66 9.32
CA PRO A 154 -16.83 34.72 8.81
C PRO A 154 -17.06 36.11 8.23
N ALA A 155 -17.39 36.17 6.94
CA ALA A 155 -17.79 37.42 6.31
C ALA A 155 -18.92 38.03 7.18
N PRO A 156 -18.76 39.26 7.67
CA PRO A 156 -19.71 39.84 8.61
C PRO A 156 -21.09 39.91 7.95
N GLY A 157 -22.02 39.08 8.42
CA GLY A 157 -23.43 39.13 8.01
C GLY A 157 -24.11 37.82 7.57
N ARG A 158 -23.42 36.67 7.46
CA ARG A 158 -24.06 35.40 7.00
C ARG A 158 -24.17 34.26 8.02
N SER A 159 -23.80 34.48 9.28
CA SER A 159 -23.63 33.41 10.27
C SER A 159 -24.93 32.76 10.79
N ARG A 160 -26.10 33.41 10.71
CA ARG A 160 -27.32 32.87 11.36
C ARG A 160 -28.06 31.80 10.55
N ASN A 161 -27.98 31.81 9.23
CA ASN A 161 -28.77 30.92 8.37
C ASN A 161 -28.04 29.64 7.94
N LEU A 162 -26.72 29.56 8.14
CA LEU A 162 -25.92 28.40 7.75
C LEU A 162 -25.89 27.33 8.84
N ALA A 163 -25.78 27.73 10.12
CA ALA A 163 -25.80 26.82 11.26
C ALA A 163 -27.15 26.08 11.38
N GLN A 164 -28.25 26.76 11.09
CA GLN A 164 -29.59 26.16 11.11
C GLN A 164 -29.78 25.14 9.97
N ARG A 165 -29.25 25.44 8.78
CA ARG A 165 -29.32 24.52 7.62
C ARG A 165 -28.37 23.33 7.72
N GLN A 166 -27.31 23.42 8.51
CA GLN A 166 -26.39 22.31 8.78
C GLN A 166 -26.94 21.36 9.86
N ALA A 167 -27.77 21.86 10.79
CA ALA A 167 -28.48 21.01 11.76
C ALA A 167 -29.54 20.12 11.09
N ASP A 168 -30.17 20.59 10.00
CA ASP A 168 -31.26 19.88 9.31
C ASP A 168 -30.79 18.82 8.28
N ALA A 169 -29.48 18.67 8.04
CA ALA A 169 -28.94 17.93 6.87
C ALA A 169 -28.18 16.62 7.19
N LEU A 170 -28.18 16.13 8.43
CA LEU A 170 -27.48 14.89 8.81
C LEU A 170 -28.44 13.68 8.84
N PRO A 171 -28.15 12.56 8.15
CA PRO A 171 -28.99 11.36 8.19
C PRO A 171 -28.82 10.55 9.50
N PRO A 172 -29.87 9.84 9.96
CA PRO A 172 -29.98 9.28 11.33
C PRO A 172 -29.18 7.99 11.62
N SER A 173 -28.20 7.60 10.81
CA SER A 173 -27.53 6.29 10.96
C SER A 173 -26.32 6.27 11.89
N VAL A 174 -25.95 7.38 12.52
CA VAL A 174 -24.89 7.45 13.56
C VAL A 174 -25.48 7.52 14.97
N ASP A 175 -26.81 7.68 15.07
CA ASP A 175 -27.45 8.15 16.30
C ASP A 175 -27.83 7.05 17.30
N THR A 176 -27.82 5.77 16.90
CA THR A 176 -28.36 4.70 17.76
C THR A 176 -27.48 4.36 18.97
N LEU A 177 -26.15 4.53 18.89
CA LEU A 177 -25.24 4.23 20.00
C LEU A 177 -24.97 5.46 20.88
N SER A 178 -24.83 6.63 20.25
CA SER A 178 -24.74 7.92 20.94
C SER A 178 -26.01 8.23 21.73
N ARG A 179 -27.19 7.86 21.20
CA ARG A 179 -28.46 8.01 21.92
C ARG A 179 -28.56 7.08 23.13
N VAL A 180 -28.12 5.81 23.03
CA VAL A 180 -28.09 4.90 24.19
C VAL A 180 -27.12 5.39 25.29
N MET A 181 -26.04 6.08 24.93
CA MET A 181 -25.11 6.68 25.90
C MET A 181 -25.57 8.06 26.42
N ALA A 182 -26.29 8.84 25.61
CA ALA A 182 -26.85 10.13 26.01
C ALA A 182 -28.10 9.99 26.89
N GLU A 183 -28.93 8.96 26.67
CA GLU A 183 -30.09 8.63 27.51
C GLU A 183 -29.66 8.16 28.91
N ALA A 184 -28.44 7.65 29.06
CA ALA A 184 -27.82 7.32 30.35
C ALA A 184 -27.15 8.54 31.05
N ALA A 185 -26.92 9.64 30.33
CA ALA A 185 -26.28 10.85 30.85
C ALA A 185 -27.27 12.00 31.10
N ALA A 186 -28.50 11.90 30.61
CA ALA A 186 -29.54 12.93 30.71
C ALA A 186 -30.41 12.87 31.98
N GLU A 187 -30.13 11.96 32.93
CA GLU A 187 -30.76 11.95 34.26
C GLU A 187 -30.05 12.86 35.30
N ALA A 188 -29.00 13.58 34.90
CA ALA A 188 -28.29 14.50 35.78
C ALA A 188 -28.20 15.91 35.17
N ASP A 189 -28.95 16.84 35.79
CA ASP A 189 -28.79 18.30 35.77
C ASP A 189 -29.13 19.08 34.48
N GLU A 190 -30.32 19.68 34.52
CA GLU A 190 -30.62 21.06 34.09
C GLU A 190 -31.29 21.78 35.30
N PRO A 191 -31.41 23.13 35.41
CA PRO A 191 -31.22 24.17 34.38
C PRO A 191 -30.60 25.52 34.84
N ASN A 192 -30.45 26.46 33.88
CA ASN A 192 -31.08 27.81 33.79
C ASN A 192 -30.23 29.05 33.42
N ALA A 193 -30.53 29.59 32.21
CA ALA A 193 -31.06 30.94 31.93
C ALA A 193 -30.20 32.25 31.83
N LYS A 194 -30.34 32.88 30.63
CA LYS A 194 -30.61 34.34 30.33
C LYS A 194 -29.41 35.33 30.34
N THR A 195 -29.25 36.41 29.53
CA THR A 195 -30.08 37.19 28.56
C THR A 195 -29.24 38.30 27.86
N ASN A 196 -29.71 38.77 26.67
CA ASN A 196 -29.68 40.14 26.06
C ASN A 196 -28.33 40.89 25.83
N THR A 197 -28.06 41.63 24.73
CA THR A 197 -28.74 42.87 24.25
C THR A 197 -28.20 43.30 22.86
N LYS A 198 -28.91 44.22 22.20
CA LYS A 198 -28.93 44.65 20.77
C LYS A 198 -28.12 45.98 20.54
N PRO A 199 -28.21 46.71 19.39
CA PRO A 199 -27.15 46.92 18.39
C PRO A 199 -26.70 48.40 18.21
N ASN A 200 -25.75 48.69 17.29
CA ASN A 200 -25.69 50.01 16.64
C ASN A 200 -24.93 50.06 15.30
N ALA A 201 -25.30 51.07 14.49
CA ALA A 201 -25.09 51.27 13.05
C ALA A 201 -23.75 51.92 12.64
N LYS A 202 -23.38 51.82 11.34
CA LYS A 202 -23.14 52.95 10.39
C LYS A 202 -22.52 52.53 9.03
N THR A 203 -23.27 52.85 7.97
CA THR A 203 -22.93 53.43 6.64
C THR A 203 -21.48 53.50 6.13
N ASN A 204 -21.23 53.05 4.88
CA ASN A 204 -20.87 53.95 3.73
C ASN A 204 -20.63 53.24 2.37
N THR A 205 -21.51 53.59 1.41
CA THR A 205 -21.35 54.00 0.00
C THR A 205 -19.95 53.96 -0.68
N LYS A 206 -19.82 53.35 -1.89
CA LYS A 206 -19.79 53.99 -3.25
C LYS A 206 -19.44 52.97 -4.39
N PRO A 207 -19.89 53.13 -5.66
CA PRO A 207 -19.85 52.09 -6.70
C PRO A 207 -19.04 52.41 -7.99
N SER A 208 -18.94 51.37 -8.85
CA SER A 208 -18.76 51.37 -10.33
C SER A 208 -17.35 51.54 -10.94
N PRO A 209 -17.11 51.19 -12.24
CA PRO A 209 -17.83 50.27 -13.15
C PRO A 209 -16.91 49.39 -14.05
N ALA A 210 -17.57 48.54 -14.85
CA ALA A 210 -17.08 47.64 -15.89
C ALA A 210 -16.62 48.31 -17.21
N ARG A 211 -15.84 47.59 -18.04
CA ARG A 211 -15.89 47.62 -19.53
C ARG A 211 -15.00 46.53 -20.19
N PRO A 212 -15.07 46.25 -21.52
CA PRO A 212 -15.56 44.97 -22.05
C PRO A 212 -14.64 44.30 -23.10
N ALA A 213 -15.18 43.23 -23.69
CA ALA A 213 -14.65 42.35 -24.73
C ALA A 213 -14.43 42.96 -26.14
N ALA A 214 -13.57 42.29 -26.93
CA ALA A 214 -13.53 42.22 -28.39
C ALA A 214 -12.40 41.23 -28.77
N ALA A 215 -12.32 40.51 -29.89
CA ALA A 215 -13.21 40.09 -30.97
C ALA A 215 -12.36 39.13 -31.85
N SER A 216 -12.98 38.10 -32.45
CA SER A 216 -12.36 37.20 -33.45
C SER A 216 -12.69 37.66 -34.88
N PRO A 217 -11.89 37.28 -35.90
CA PRO A 217 -12.44 36.64 -37.12
C PRO A 217 -11.41 35.73 -37.88
N PRO A 218 -11.66 35.24 -39.12
CA PRO A 218 -12.73 34.33 -39.53
C PRO A 218 -12.25 33.10 -40.36
N ARG A 219 -13.25 32.28 -40.65
CA ARG A 219 -13.34 31.00 -41.39
C ARG A 219 -13.12 31.14 -42.90
N ARG A 220 -12.55 30.11 -43.55
CA ARG A 220 -12.69 29.85 -45.01
C ARG A 220 -13.18 28.41 -45.27
N ALA A 221 -14.15 28.33 -46.17
CA ALA A 221 -14.72 27.16 -46.87
C ALA A 221 -13.72 26.65 -47.94
N ALA A 222 -13.87 25.54 -48.69
CA ALA A 222 -14.72 24.36 -48.79
C ALA A 222 -14.00 23.44 -49.80
N ALA A 223 -14.22 22.12 -49.78
CA ALA A 223 -14.27 21.30 -50.99
C ALA A 223 -14.80 19.89 -50.66
N GLN A 224 -15.96 19.57 -51.23
CA GLN A 224 -16.45 18.21 -51.41
C GLN A 224 -15.82 17.60 -52.65
N THR A 225 -15.42 16.32 -52.59
CA THR A 225 -15.47 15.43 -53.75
C THR A 225 -15.95 14.04 -53.30
N LYS A 226 -16.96 13.54 -54.03
CA LYS A 226 -17.51 12.20 -53.93
C LYS A 226 -16.68 11.26 -54.81
N SER A 227 -16.25 10.13 -54.28
CA SER A 227 -16.00 8.91 -55.05
C SER A 227 -16.33 7.69 -54.17
N GLY A 228 -17.18 6.80 -54.69
CA GLY A 228 -17.59 5.56 -54.04
C GLY A 228 -16.53 4.48 -54.27
N LEU A 229 -16.06 3.88 -53.18
CA LEU A 229 -15.00 2.88 -53.16
C LEU A 229 -15.58 1.49 -52.80
N PRO A 230 -15.47 0.48 -53.68
CA PRO A 230 -16.09 -0.85 -53.46
C PRO A 230 -15.30 -1.80 -52.52
N TRP A 231 -14.33 -1.31 -51.76
CA TRP A 231 -13.39 -2.17 -50.99
C TRP A 231 -13.77 -2.39 -49.52
N ILE A 232 -14.81 -1.70 -49.04
CA ILE A 232 -15.25 -1.75 -47.63
C ILE A 232 -15.51 -3.17 -47.09
N PRO A 233 -16.14 -4.11 -47.84
CA PRO A 233 -16.43 -5.42 -47.26
C PRO A 233 -15.17 -6.29 -47.08
N ILE A 234 -14.14 -6.14 -47.91
CA ILE A 234 -12.91 -6.95 -47.83
C ILE A 234 -12.03 -6.48 -46.65
N VAL A 235 -11.97 -5.18 -46.40
CA VAL A 235 -11.23 -4.59 -45.27
C VAL A 235 -11.90 -4.96 -43.94
N LEU A 236 -13.24 -5.02 -43.88
CA LEU A 236 -13.96 -5.43 -42.66
C LEU A 236 -13.73 -6.91 -42.31
N VAL A 237 -13.67 -7.81 -43.30
CA VAL A 237 -13.44 -9.24 -43.05
C VAL A 237 -11.99 -9.52 -42.63
N THR A 238 -11.01 -8.85 -43.25
CA THR A 238 -9.60 -8.99 -42.85
C THR A 238 -9.31 -8.36 -41.47
N LEU A 239 -9.94 -7.24 -41.14
CA LEU A 239 -9.87 -6.67 -39.78
C LEU A 239 -10.58 -7.57 -38.75
N GLY A 240 -11.71 -8.19 -39.08
CA GLY A 240 -12.42 -9.09 -38.18
C GLY A 240 -11.62 -10.35 -37.81
N VAL A 241 -11.02 -11.02 -38.79
CA VAL A 241 -10.21 -12.23 -38.55
C VAL A 241 -8.89 -11.89 -37.85
N GLY A 242 -8.25 -10.77 -38.21
CA GLY A 242 -7.06 -10.27 -37.52
C GLY A 242 -7.33 -9.86 -36.07
N PHE A 243 -8.50 -9.28 -35.78
CA PHE A 243 -8.90 -8.87 -34.43
C PHE A 243 -9.16 -10.06 -33.51
N PHE A 244 -9.83 -11.12 -33.99
CA PHE A 244 -10.08 -12.31 -33.17
C PHE A 244 -8.80 -13.13 -32.91
N ALA A 245 -7.93 -13.29 -33.91
CA ALA A 245 -6.63 -13.94 -33.71
C ALA A 245 -5.69 -13.13 -32.80
N TRP A 246 -5.74 -11.80 -32.86
CA TRP A 246 -5.02 -10.92 -31.93
C TRP A 246 -5.60 -10.98 -30.51
N ARG A 247 -6.92 -11.05 -30.36
CA ARG A 247 -7.61 -11.14 -29.06
C ARG A 247 -7.32 -12.46 -28.34
N ASP A 248 -7.33 -13.59 -29.05
CA ASP A 248 -7.06 -14.91 -28.46
C ASP A 248 -5.56 -15.18 -28.24
N ALA A 249 -4.66 -14.37 -28.82
CA ALA A 249 -3.22 -14.39 -28.56
C ALA A 249 -2.77 -13.46 -27.42
N GLN A 250 -3.68 -12.71 -26.78
CA GLN A 250 -3.36 -11.95 -25.58
C GLN A 250 -3.41 -12.91 -24.38
N PRO A 251 -2.29 -13.17 -23.67
CA PRO A 251 -2.36 -13.84 -22.37
C PRO A 251 -3.37 -13.08 -21.50
N SER A 252 -4.24 -13.81 -20.80
CA SER A 252 -5.34 -13.20 -20.08
C SER A 252 -4.81 -12.13 -19.10
N ASP A 253 -5.53 -11.02 -18.97
CA ASP A 253 -5.10 -9.93 -18.10
C ASP A 253 -4.95 -10.38 -16.62
N GLU A 254 -5.64 -11.47 -16.24
CA GLU A 254 -5.41 -12.18 -14.99
C GLU A 254 -4.02 -12.83 -14.94
N GLN A 255 -3.54 -13.52 -15.98
CA GLN A 255 -2.17 -14.05 -16.00
C GLN A 255 -1.11 -12.94 -15.93
N ARG A 256 -1.36 -11.78 -16.56
CA ARG A 256 -0.46 -10.62 -16.48
C ARG A 256 -0.42 -10.00 -15.08
N ALA A 257 -1.57 -9.87 -14.43
CA ALA A 257 -1.68 -9.26 -13.10
C ALA A 257 -1.13 -10.16 -11.98
N TRP A 258 -1.31 -11.48 -12.08
CA TRP A 258 -0.74 -12.44 -11.14
C TRP A 258 0.79 -12.59 -11.31
N ALA A 259 1.31 -12.39 -12.53
CA ALA A 259 2.74 -12.48 -12.82
C ALA A 259 3.59 -11.29 -12.33
N THR A 260 3.03 -10.07 -12.25
CA THR A 260 3.86 -8.86 -12.07
C THR A 260 3.99 -8.36 -10.63
N ALA A 261 3.02 -8.62 -9.76
CA ALA A 261 2.99 -8.02 -8.42
C ALA A 261 3.42 -8.97 -7.29
N ALA A 262 2.98 -10.23 -7.33
CA ALA A 262 3.12 -11.20 -6.23
C ALA A 262 4.32 -12.16 -6.34
N LEU A 263 4.89 -12.33 -7.55
CA LEU A 263 6.02 -13.23 -7.78
C LEU A 263 7.38 -12.65 -7.39
N LEU A 264 7.48 -11.34 -7.17
CA LEU A 264 8.75 -10.72 -6.78
C LEU A 264 8.87 -10.75 -5.26
N PRO A 265 9.82 -11.52 -4.70
CA PRO A 265 10.04 -11.52 -3.26
C PRO A 265 10.38 -10.11 -2.78
N PRO A 266 10.03 -9.76 -1.52
CA PRO A 266 10.27 -8.43 -0.96
C PRO A 266 11.76 -8.14 -0.67
N GLU A 267 12.67 -8.95 -1.22
CA GLU A 267 14.10 -8.78 -1.02
C GLU A 267 14.57 -7.51 -1.72
N LEU A 268 14.99 -6.55 -0.91
CA LEU A 268 15.65 -5.35 -1.39
C LEU A 268 16.95 -5.75 -2.10
N PRO A 269 17.33 -5.03 -3.17
CA PRO A 269 18.60 -5.27 -3.85
C PRO A 269 19.78 -5.20 -2.88
N PRO A 270 20.90 -5.90 -3.13
CA PRO A 270 22.09 -5.84 -2.29
C PRO A 270 22.64 -4.40 -2.23
N THR A 271 22.44 -3.73 -1.10
CA THR A 271 22.89 -2.35 -0.86
C THR A 271 24.30 -2.27 -0.28
N ASP A 272 24.82 -3.38 0.23
CA ASP A 272 26.17 -3.52 0.77
C ASP A 272 27.27 -3.20 -0.24
N LEU A 273 26.97 -3.38 -1.54
CA LEU A 273 27.83 -2.96 -2.65
C LEU A 273 28.13 -1.45 -2.63
N GLY A 274 27.26 -0.65 -2.02
CA GLY A 274 27.47 0.78 -1.84
C GLY A 274 28.76 1.12 -1.09
N ALA A 275 29.29 0.22 -0.27
CA ALA A 275 30.57 0.40 0.42
C ALA A 275 31.79 0.48 -0.51
N ARG A 276 31.67 0.03 -1.77
CA ARG A 276 32.75 0.09 -2.78
C ARG A 276 32.81 1.41 -3.54
N TYR A 277 31.80 2.25 -3.36
CA TYR A 277 31.63 3.49 -4.09
C TYR A 277 31.65 4.70 -3.16
N GLU A 278 31.92 5.86 -3.73
CA GLU A 278 31.86 7.14 -3.05
C GLU A 278 30.84 8.07 -3.71
N GLY A 279 30.54 9.19 -3.05
CA GLY A 279 29.72 10.27 -3.60
C GLY A 279 28.31 9.83 -4.03
N THR A 280 27.94 10.23 -5.25
CA THR A 280 26.57 10.07 -5.78
C THR A 280 26.18 8.62 -6.02
N THR A 281 27.13 7.74 -6.33
CA THR A 281 26.88 6.30 -6.52
C THR A 281 26.59 5.60 -5.19
N LYS A 282 27.35 5.93 -4.13
CA LYS A 282 27.03 5.45 -2.77
C LYS A 282 25.64 5.90 -2.32
N ALA A 283 25.33 7.18 -2.52
CA ALA A 283 24.00 7.71 -2.21
C ALA A 283 22.87 7.02 -3.00
N ALA A 284 23.15 6.51 -4.22
CA ALA A 284 22.19 5.74 -4.99
C ALA A 284 21.90 4.36 -4.38
N PHE A 285 22.91 3.67 -3.85
CA PHE A 285 22.70 2.43 -3.10
C PHE A 285 21.91 2.68 -1.80
N ASP A 286 22.21 3.77 -1.09
CA ASP A 286 21.47 4.17 0.11
C ASP A 286 20.00 4.52 -0.21
N ASP A 287 19.76 5.26 -1.30
CA ASP A 287 18.41 5.58 -1.79
C ASP A 287 17.64 4.28 -2.13
N MET A 288 18.27 3.33 -2.81
CA MET A 288 17.69 2.04 -3.14
C MET A 288 17.32 1.24 -1.88
N GLY A 289 18.17 1.27 -0.83
CA GLY A 289 17.89 0.65 0.47
C GLY A 289 16.69 1.26 1.20
N ARG A 290 16.43 2.55 1.00
CA ARG A 290 15.25 3.26 1.51
C ARG A 290 14.01 3.16 0.60
N GLY A 291 14.08 2.38 -0.48
CA GLY A 291 12.99 2.25 -1.45
C GLY A 291 12.89 3.37 -2.49
N GLY A 292 13.86 4.29 -2.53
CA GLY A 292 14.03 5.34 -3.55
C GLY A 292 14.54 4.79 -4.89
N CYS A 293 13.90 3.76 -5.42
CA CYS A 293 14.45 2.95 -6.52
C CYS A 293 14.52 3.71 -7.86
N ARG A 294 13.54 4.56 -8.17
CA ARG A 294 13.55 5.35 -9.42
C ARG A 294 14.65 6.43 -9.44
N SER A 295 14.86 7.12 -8.32
CA SER A 295 15.96 8.09 -8.21
C SER A 295 17.33 7.41 -8.23
N ALA A 296 17.46 6.27 -7.53
CA ALA A 296 18.66 5.45 -7.56
C ALA A 296 19.03 5.02 -8.98
N ALA A 297 18.07 4.51 -9.77
CA ALA A 297 18.29 4.13 -11.16
C ALA A 297 18.83 5.29 -12.01
N GLY A 298 18.27 6.51 -11.85
CA GLY A 298 18.75 7.71 -12.55
C GLY A 298 20.20 8.08 -12.19
N ARG A 299 20.58 7.94 -10.92
CA ARG A 299 21.95 8.16 -10.44
C ARG A 299 22.92 7.10 -10.99
N PHE A 300 22.53 5.82 -10.96
CA PHE A 300 23.34 4.73 -11.51
C PHE A 300 23.56 4.89 -13.02
N ARG A 301 22.53 5.25 -13.78
CA ARG A 301 22.66 5.57 -15.20
C ARG A 301 23.68 6.67 -15.46
N SER A 302 23.63 7.73 -14.65
CA SER A 302 24.54 8.86 -14.78
C SER A 302 25.98 8.44 -14.45
N ALA A 303 26.16 7.64 -13.39
CA ALA A 303 27.46 7.08 -13.02
C ALA A 303 28.01 6.12 -14.09
N ALA A 304 27.17 5.24 -14.66
CA ALA A 304 27.56 4.31 -15.72
C ALA A 304 28.07 5.04 -16.96
N ARG A 305 27.48 6.21 -17.32
CA ARG A 305 28.00 7.05 -18.40
C ARG A 305 29.38 7.65 -18.09
N SER A 306 29.63 7.99 -16.83
CA SER A 306 30.93 8.50 -16.37
C SER A 306 31.98 7.41 -16.17
N SER A 307 31.57 6.13 -16.12
CA SER A 307 32.46 4.98 -15.93
C SER A 307 31.98 3.78 -16.76
N PRO A 308 32.04 3.87 -18.10
CA PRO A 308 31.39 2.91 -19.00
C PRO A 308 32.00 1.50 -18.96
N GLN A 309 33.18 1.37 -18.38
CA GLN A 309 33.89 0.10 -18.17
C GLN A 309 33.55 -0.61 -16.86
N ASP A 310 32.75 0.00 -15.97
CA ASP A 310 32.30 -0.66 -14.75
C ASP A 310 30.95 -1.38 -14.99
N PRO A 311 30.92 -2.72 -15.14
CA PRO A 311 29.69 -3.47 -15.38
C PRO A 311 28.73 -3.47 -14.19
N MET A 312 29.21 -3.13 -13.00
CA MET A 312 28.39 -3.11 -11.78
C MET A 312 27.41 -1.95 -11.77
N LEU A 313 27.73 -0.83 -12.43
CA LEU A 313 26.85 0.35 -12.49
C LEU A 313 25.58 0.12 -13.33
N PRO A 314 25.65 -0.38 -14.59
CA PRO A 314 24.44 -0.74 -15.33
C PRO A 314 23.70 -1.92 -14.69
N TRP A 315 24.40 -2.82 -14.00
CA TRP A 315 23.73 -3.88 -13.24
C TRP A 315 22.95 -3.32 -12.05
N ALA A 316 23.53 -2.40 -11.27
CA ALA A 316 22.85 -1.69 -10.19
C ALA A 316 21.68 -0.81 -10.69
N GLU A 317 21.82 -0.18 -11.86
CA GLU A 317 20.71 0.48 -12.55
C GLU A 317 19.58 -0.51 -12.82
N GLY A 318 19.88 -1.68 -13.38
CA GLY A 318 18.89 -2.71 -13.68
C GLY A 318 18.15 -3.20 -12.43
N MET A 319 18.87 -3.46 -11.33
CA MET A 319 18.24 -3.83 -10.05
C MET A 319 17.34 -2.72 -9.49
N ALA A 320 17.78 -1.47 -9.56
CA ALA A 320 16.97 -0.33 -9.14
C ALA A 320 15.70 -0.17 -10.01
N LEU A 321 15.78 -0.48 -11.31
CA LEU A 321 14.63 -0.48 -12.21
C LEU A 321 13.67 -1.65 -11.94
N VAL A 322 14.17 -2.84 -11.60
CA VAL A 322 13.33 -3.95 -11.12
C VAL A 322 12.58 -3.55 -9.85
N CYS A 323 13.27 -2.95 -8.87
CA CYS A 323 12.63 -2.43 -7.66
C CYS A 323 11.57 -1.35 -8.00
N ALA A 324 11.85 -0.48 -8.96
CA ALA A 324 10.91 0.53 -9.45
C ALA A 324 9.79 -0.03 -10.35
N ARG A 325 9.73 -1.35 -10.55
CA ARG A 325 8.77 -2.07 -11.40
C ARG A 325 8.82 -1.65 -12.89
N ASP A 326 10.00 -1.28 -13.38
CA ASP A 326 10.27 -0.97 -14.79
C ASP A 326 11.07 -2.10 -15.46
N GLY A 327 10.36 -3.15 -15.88
CA GLY A 327 10.97 -4.33 -16.51
C GLY A 327 11.72 -4.01 -17.80
N LYS A 328 11.09 -3.24 -18.70
CA LYS A 328 11.70 -2.81 -19.97
C LYS A 328 12.99 -2.03 -19.75
N GLY A 329 12.99 -1.07 -18.83
CA GLY A 329 14.18 -0.32 -18.45
C GLY A 329 15.27 -1.21 -17.87
N ALA A 330 14.91 -2.13 -16.97
CA ALA A 330 15.85 -3.06 -16.35
C ALA A 330 16.53 -3.96 -17.39
N LEU A 331 15.78 -4.52 -18.35
CA LEU A 331 16.33 -5.35 -19.43
C LEU A 331 17.30 -4.56 -20.32
N LEU A 332 17.05 -3.27 -20.57
CA LEU A 332 17.97 -2.41 -21.31
C LEU A 332 19.27 -2.15 -20.54
N ALA A 333 19.20 -1.98 -19.23
CA ALA A 333 20.37 -1.82 -18.38
C ALA A 333 21.19 -3.13 -18.32
N PHE A 334 20.52 -4.27 -18.15
CA PHE A 334 21.16 -5.59 -18.17
C PHE A 334 21.85 -5.88 -19.51
N LYS A 335 21.26 -5.57 -20.67
CA LYS A 335 21.96 -5.73 -21.96
C LYS A 335 23.33 -5.02 -22.02
N GLN A 336 23.51 -3.91 -21.31
CA GLN A 336 24.82 -3.23 -21.23
C GLN A 336 25.82 -4.03 -20.41
N VAL A 337 25.40 -4.71 -19.35
CA VAL A 337 26.23 -5.59 -18.53
C VAL A 337 26.72 -6.79 -19.36
N GLU A 338 25.83 -7.40 -20.16
CA GLU A 338 26.19 -8.50 -21.06
C GLU A 338 27.22 -8.06 -22.10
N ALA A 339 27.08 -6.85 -22.66
CA ALA A 339 28.04 -6.27 -23.60
C ALA A 339 29.43 -6.05 -22.98
N LEU A 340 29.49 -5.85 -21.66
CA LEU A 340 30.74 -5.73 -20.89
C LEU A 340 31.32 -7.09 -20.45
N GLY A 341 30.67 -8.20 -20.80
CA GLY A 341 31.15 -9.57 -20.53
C GLY A 341 31.02 -10.01 -19.07
N GLY A 342 30.30 -9.25 -18.23
CA GLY A 342 30.10 -9.58 -16.82
C GLY A 342 28.76 -10.26 -16.58
N LYS A 343 28.74 -11.33 -15.77
CA LYS A 343 27.52 -11.83 -15.12
C LYS A 343 27.70 -11.71 -13.61
N PRO A 344 27.35 -10.56 -13.01
CA PRO A 344 27.46 -10.38 -11.56
C PRO A 344 26.55 -11.38 -10.82
N PHE A 345 26.83 -11.57 -9.54
CA PHE A 345 26.06 -12.50 -8.71
C PHE A 345 24.55 -12.20 -8.75
N GLY A 346 23.71 -13.23 -8.84
CA GLY A 346 22.25 -13.06 -8.94
C GLY A 346 21.77 -12.54 -10.30
N TRP A 347 22.63 -12.52 -11.33
CA TRP A 347 22.31 -12.09 -12.69
C TRP A 347 21.01 -12.70 -13.24
N ASP A 348 20.91 -14.02 -13.24
CA ASP A 348 19.78 -14.74 -13.83
C ASP A 348 18.48 -14.48 -13.05
N TRP A 349 18.58 -14.34 -11.72
CA TRP A 349 17.47 -13.97 -10.85
C TRP A 349 16.91 -12.59 -11.19
N TRP A 350 17.76 -11.55 -11.19
CA TRP A 350 17.31 -10.19 -11.48
C TRP A 350 16.81 -10.04 -12.92
N THR A 351 17.43 -10.76 -13.87
CA THR A 351 16.98 -10.78 -15.26
C THR A 351 15.62 -11.45 -15.39
N ALA A 352 15.39 -12.57 -14.70
CA ALA A 352 14.09 -13.23 -14.67
C ALA A 352 13.01 -12.32 -14.11
N GLN A 353 13.27 -11.61 -13.00
CA GLN A 353 12.33 -10.62 -12.47
C GLN A 353 12.01 -9.51 -13.47
N ALA A 354 13.01 -9.00 -14.19
CA ALA A 354 12.80 -7.98 -15.23
C ALA A 354 11.97 -8.51 -16.42
N LEU A 355 12.17 -9.76 -16.84
CA LEU A 355 11.38 -10.43 -17.87
C LEU A 355 9.91 -10.58 -17.45
N LEU A 356 9.67 -11.02 -16.21
CA LEU A 356 8.32 -11.11 -15.65
C LEU A 356 7.64 -9.73 -15.60
N LEU A 357 8.37 -8.68 -15.21
CA LEU A 357 7.86 -7.30 -15.19
C LEU A 357 7.55 -6.74 -16.58
N ASP A 358 8.28 -7.16 -17.61
CA ASP A 358 8.06 -6.77 -19.00
C ASP A 358 6.95 -7.60 -19.69
N GLY A 359 6.32 -8.52 -18.97
CA GLY A 359 5.26 -9.40 -19.50
C GLY A 359 5.76 -10.61 -20.29
N GLN A 360 7.07 -10.88 -20.26
CA GLN A 360 7.70 -12.04 -20.91
C GLN A 360 7.68 -13.26 -19.96
N LEU A 361 6.48 -13.74 -19.62
CA LEU A 361 6.26 -14.76 -18.59
C LEU A 361 7.06 -16.05 -18.81
N GLU A 362 6.97 -16.63 -20.01
CA GLU A 362 7.64 -17.89 -20.33
C GLU A 362 9.16 -17.80 -20.22
N LEU A 363 9.75 -16.70 -20.72
CA LEU A 363 11.19 -16.46 -20.63
C LEU A 363 11.63 -16.20 -19.18
N GLY A 364 10.82 -15.48 -18.41
CA GLY A 364 11.08 -15.23 -17.00
C GLY A 364 11.06 -16.51 -16.18
N LEU A 365 10.01 -17.33 -16.33
CA LEU A 365 9.87 -18.61 -15.63
C LEU A 365 10.95 -19.61 -16.04
N GLY A 366 11.21 -19.77 -17.34
CA GLY A 366 12.28 -20.67 -17.81
C GLY A 366 13.65 -20.29 -17.28
N ARG A 367 13.90 -19.00 -17.01
CA ARG A 367 15.14 -18.55 -16.38
C ARG A 367 15.18 -18.79 -14.87
N LEU A 368 14.04 -18.74 -14.18
CA LEU A 368 13.93 -19.14 -12.77
C LEU A 368 14.11 -20.65 -12.58
N ASP A 369 13.57 -21.46 -13.47
CA ASP A 369 13.71 -22.92 -13.42
C ASP A 369 15.20 -23.32 -13.52
N GLY A 370 15.97 -22.64 -14.37
CA GLY A 370 17.42 -22.85 -14.49
C GLY A 370 18.22 -22.45 -13.25
N LEU A 371 17.71 -21.58 -12.37
CA LEU A 371 18.39 -21.24 -11.10
C LEU A 371 18.35 -22.39 -10.10
N GLY A 372 17.24 -23.14 -10.07
CA GLY A 372 17.07 -24.29 -9.18
C GLY A 372 18.09 -25.41 -9.41
N GLU A 373 18.68 -25.45 -10.61
CA GLU A 373 19.69 -26.42 -10.99
C GLU A 373 21.12 -25.98 -10.63
N HIS A 374 21.40 -24.68 -10.49
CA HIS A 374 22.78 -24.17 -10.47
C HIS A 374 23.17 -23.27 -9.29
N GLU A 375 22.25 -22.66 -8.53
CA GLU A 375 22.63 -21.94 -7.30
C GLU A 375 21.38 -21.61 -6.44
N PRO A 376 21.33 -21.97 -5.14
CA PRO A 376 20.28 -21.45 -4.28
C PRO A 376 20.43 -19.92 -4.15
N PRO A 377 19.33 -19.14 -4.13
CA PRO A 377 19.41 -17.72 -3.80
C PRO A 377 20.03 -17.54 -2.40
N PRO A 378 20.79 -16.46 -2.17
CA PRO A 378 21.57 -16.30 -0.97
C PRO A 378 20.66 -16.23 0.26
N ARG A 379 20.87 -17.13 1.22
CA ARG A 379 20.65 -16.74 2.62
C ARG A 379 21.65 -15.63 2.90
N ARG A 380 21.18 -14.50 3.45
CA ARG A 380 22.05 -13.48 4.06
C ARG A 380 23.19 -14.21 4.80
N PRO A 381 24.47 -13.90 4.58
CA PRO A 381 25.44 -14.16 5.62
C PRO A 381 24.96 -13.32 6.80
N GLY A 382 24.35 -13.98 7.78
CA GLY A 382 24.03 -13.33 9.05
C GLY A 382 25.30 -12.63 9.55
N PRO A 383 25.20 -11.51 10.28
CA PRO A 383 26.37 -10.93 10.91
C PRO A 383 27.06 -12.05 11.71
N GLY A 384 28.25 -12.44 11.25
CA GLY A 384 28.98 -13.55 11.84
C GLY A 384 29.15 -13.33 13.34
N PRO A 385 29.04 -14.39 14.17
CA PRO A 385 29.17 -14.23 15.61
C PRO A 385 30.62 -13.89 15.95
N ARG A 386 30.87 -12.64 16.34
CA ARG A 386 32.04 -12.30 17.15
C ARG A 386 31.70 -12.47 18.62
N ARG A 387 31.79 -13.72 19.11
CA ARG A 387 32.51 -14.15 20.34
C ARG A 387 32.10 -15.59 20.72
N PRO A 388 33.06 -16.41 21.20
CA PRO A 388 32.75 -17.70 21.80
C PRO A 388 32.24 -17.46 23.24
N GLY A 389 31.06 -17.99 23.56
CA GLY A 389 30.51 -17.90 24.90
C GLY A 389 29.17 -18.61 25.01
N ALA A 390 29.21 -19.84 25.53
CA ALA A 390 28.10 -20.63 26.07
C ALA A 390 26.94 -20.97 25.10
N GLY A 391 26.86 -22.25 24.73
CA GLY A 391 25.68 -22.77 24.03
C GLY A 391 25.81 -24.13 23.33
N HIS A 392 26.95 -24.83 23.46
CA HIS A 392 27.02 -26.26 23.15
C HIS A 392 26.37 -27.07 24.27
N ALA A 393 25.04 -27.03 24.35
CA ALA A 393 24.27 -27.89 25.23
C ALA A 393 22.93 -28.20 24.55
N LEU A 394 22.87 -29.32 23.83
CA LEU A 394 21.64 -30.12 23.68
C LEU A 394 21.80 -31.46 22.94
N LEU A 395 23.02 -31.94 22.61
CA LEU A 395 23.18 -33.29 22.01
C LEU A 395 24.38 -34.12 22.54
N SER A 396 25.04 -33.70 23.61
CA SER A 396 26.16 -34.44 24.22
C SER A 396 25.72 -35.50 25.24
N GLY A 397 24.42 -35.63 25.55
CA GLY A 397 23.90 -36.54 26.58
C GLY A 397 23.32 -37.88 26.11
N LEU A 398 23.28 -38.17 24.82
CA LEU A 398 22.64 -39.41 24.32
C LEU A 398 23.66 -40.57 24.23
N ASN A 399 23.36 -41.69 24.89
CA ASN A 399 24.17 -42.91 24.79
C ASN A 399 24.01 -43.56 23.39
N ARG A 400 24.88 -44.53 23.07
CA ARG A 400 24.93 -45.17 21.74
C ARG A 400 23.60 -45.83 21.30
N ALA A 401 22.73 -46.22 22.24
CA ALA A 401 21.46 -46.85 21.92
C ALA A 401 20.45 -45.83 21.34
N GLN A 402 20.37 -44.64 21.93
CA GLN A 402 19.44 -43.57 21.51
C GLN A 402 19.79 -42.98 20.14
N ARG A 403 21.06 -43.07 19.72
CA ARG A 403 21.50 -42.64 18.38
C ARG A 403 21.13 -43.61 17.26
N ARG A 404 20.77 -44.86 17.58
CA ARG A 404 20.37 -45.86 16.57
C ARG A 404 18.88 -45.77 16.23
N GLU A 405 18.02 -45.45 17.19
CA GLU A 405 16.57 -45.26 16.95
C GLU A 405 16.29 -44.01 16.11
N ALA A 406 16.99 -42.90 16.35
CA ALA A 406 16.83 -41.67 15.58
C ALA A 406 17.36 -41.74 14.12
N ARG A 407 17.97 -42.87 13.73
CA ARG A 407 18.41 -43.12 12.34
C ARG A 407 17.57 -44.17 11.61
N ALA A 408 16.63 -44.81 12.30
CA ALA A 408 15.74 -45.83 11.75
C ALA A 408 14.29 -45.34 11.57
N ALA A 409 14.00 -44.11 11.99
CA ALA A 409 12.86 -43.31 11.54
C ALA A 409 13.37 -42.27 10.54
#